data_AF-A0A1M7FYB1-F1
#
_entry.id   AF-A0A1M7FYB1-F1
#
_cell.length_a   1.000
_cell.length_b   1.000
_cell.length_c   1.000
_cell.angle_alpha   90.00
_cell.angle_beta   90.00
_cell.angle_gamma   90.00
#
_symmetry.space_group_name_H-M   'P 1'
#
loop_
_entity.id
_entity.type
_entity.pdbx_description
1 polymer ?
#
loop_
_entity_poly.entity_id
_entity_poly.type
_entity_poly.pdbx_seq_one_letter_code
_entity_poly.pdbx_strand_id
1 'polypeptide(L)'
;MNRVYLDWNATAPLRPEARAAMADALDIIGNPSSVHAEGRAAKMLLERSREQLAEALGAAQADIVFTSGATEAAALALSGRGLACTGIEHDCVRAWCDETLATGPDGQVTPPDPASATLQLANSETGVIQTLPQGLAASDLTQGFGKVPFAFDWLGIRAGMVSAHKLGGPRGIGALVLAAGEDREALLRGGGQESGRRAGTENLAAIAGFAAAAGAAQRDLAGGMAERLAEMRDHLLDRLENAEGITMFPGRESPRLPQTLSILTPGWKGETQVMQMDLAGFAVSAGSACSSGKVRESGVLRAMGVAGPDAGCALRVSFGGTTTLEDLDRFADAWLAARARWQGKQGR
;
A
#
# COMPACT_ATOMS: atom_id res chain seq x y z
N MET A 1 -16.46 -15.18 19.89
CA MET A 1 -15.65 -15.33 18.66
C MET A 1 -14.56 -14.28 18.67
N ASN A 2 -13.33 -14.64 18.31
CA ASN A 2 -12.23 -13.67 18.22
C ASN A 2 -12.43 -12.78 16.98
N ARG A 3 -12.13 -11.49 17.16
CA ARG A 3 -12.16 -10.48 16.11
C ARG A 3 -11.10 -10.80 15.05
N VAL A 4 -11.46 -10.69 13.78
CA VAL A 4 -10.56 -10.92 12.64
C VAL A 4 -10.25 -9.58 11.97
N TYR A 5 -8.97 -9.32 11.73
CA TYR A 5 -8.51 -8.10 11.07
C TYR A 5 -8.26 -8.34 9.58
N LEU A 6 -9.12 -7.78 8.73
CA LEU A 6 -9.13 -7.91 7.27
C LEU A 6 -9.02 -6.53 6.57
N ASP A 7 -8.21 -5.64 7.14
CA ASP A 7 -7.89 -4.32 6.57
C ASP A 7 -6.37 -4.06 6.46
N TRP A 8 -5.62 -5.06 6.01
CA TRP A 8 -4.17 -5.01 5.87
C TRP A 8 -3.67 -3.98 4.86
N ASN A 9 -4.46 -3.64 3.84
CA ASN A 9 -4.11 -2.59 2.88
C ASN A 9 -4.18 -1.19 3.49
N ALA A 10 -4.94 -0.97 4.57
CA ALA A 10 -4.88 0.26 5.36
C ALA A 10 -3.62 0.28 6.23
N THR A 11 -3.39 -0.77 7.01
CA THR A 11 -2.16 -0.97 7.77
C THR A 11 -2.05 -2.43 8.18
N ALA A 12 -0.85 -3.01 8.09
CA ALA A 12 -0.58 -4.35 8.58
C ALA A 12 -0.23 -4.32 10.09
N PRO A 13 -0.48 -5.41 10.84
CA PRO A 13 0.03 -5.58 12.19
C PRO A 13 1.57 -5.47 12.25
N LEU A 14 2.10 -4.88 13.31
CA LEU A 14 3.56 -4.77 13.52
C LEU A 14 4.16 -6.16 13.69
N ARG A 15 5.13 -6.49 12.84
CA ARG A 15 5.85 -7.75 12.86
C ARG A 15 6.74 -7.91 14.11
N PRO A 16 6.92 -9.13 14.62
CA PRO A 16 7.87 -9.39 15.71
C PRO A 16 9.29 -8.93 15.38
N GLU A 17 9.77 -9.15 14.16
CA GLU A 17 11.11 -8.75 13.72
C GLU A 17 11.29 -7.24 13.74
N ALA A 18 10.28 -6.50 13.26
CA ALA A 18 10.26 -5.04 13.30
C ALA A 18 10.24 -4.52 14.74
N ARG A 19 9.42 -5.12 15.61
CA ARG A 19 9.35 -4.76 17.03
C ARG A 19 10.69 -4.97 17.74
N ALA A 20 11.35 -6.10 17.50
CA ALA A 20 12.65 -6.40 18.10
C ALA A 20 13.71 -5.40 17.63
N ALA A 21 13.81 -5.17 16.32
CA ALA A 21 14.77 -4.21 15.75
C ALA A 21 14.54 -2.77 16.26
N MET A 22 13.27 -2.37 16.43
CA MET A 22 12.95 -1.07 17.04
C MET A 22 13.41 -1.00 18.50
N ALA A 23 13.18 -2.05 19.29
CA ALA A 23 13.58 -2.11 20.69
C ALA A 23 15.11 -2.01 20.83
N ASP A 24 15.85 -2.80 20.07
CA ASP A 24 17.32 -2.78 20.08
C ASP A 24 17.87 -1.41 19.65
N ALA A 25 17.23 -0.75 18.69
CA ALA A 25 17.62 0.56 18.21
C ALA A 25 17.37 1.68 19.24
N LEU A 26 16.43 1.52 20.18
CA LEU A 26 16.19 2.51 21.24
C LEU A 26 17.33 2.59 22.26
N ASP A 27 18.13 1.53 22.40
CA ASP A 27 19.30 1.52 23.26
C ASP A 27 20.49 2.30 22.66
N ILE A 28 20.42 2.65 21.36
CA ILE A 28 21.43 3.49 20.70
C ILE A 28 21.13 4.97 20.95
N ILE A 29 21.90 5.58 21.85
CA ILE A 29 21.73 6.99 22.27
C ILE A 29 22.39 8.01 21.32
N GLY A 30 23.21 7.55 20.39
CA GLY A 30 24.01 8.42 19.52
C GLY A 30 23.20 9.11 18.43
N ASN A 31 23.65 10.30 18.02
CA ASN A 31 23.13 10.98 16.82
C ASN A 31 24.04 10.65 15.62
N PRO A 32 23.52 10.16 14.48
CA PRO A 32 24.33 9.79 13.30
C PRO A 32 25.22 10.91 12.76
N SER A 33 24.87 12.16 13.01
CA SER A 33 25.65 13.34 12.61
C SER A 33 26.87 13.59 13.51
N SER A 34 27.03 12.85 14.62
CA SER A 34 28.09 13.08 15.60
C SER A 34 29.32 12.20 15.34
N VAL A 35 30.52 12.74 15.58
CA VAL A 35 31.80 12.05 15.27
C VAL A 35 32.31 11.12 16.38
N HIS A 36 31.74 11.18 17.59
CA HIS A 36 32.13 10.32 18.72
C HIS A 36 31.62 8.87 18.56
N ALA A 37 32.01 7.98 19.47
CA ALA A 37 31.78 6.54 19.33
C ALA A 37 30.29 6.17 19.18
N GLU A 38 29.43 6.78 19.99
CA GLU A 38 27.98 6.57 19.97
C GLU A 38 27.36 7.09 18.66
N GLY A 39 27.82 8.24 18.17
CA GLY A 39 27.39 8.78 16.87
C GLY A 39 27.79 7.89 15.70
N ARG A 40 29.01 7.31 15.73
CA ARG A 40 29.45 6.32 14.74
C ARG A 40 28.64 5.03 14.81
N ALA A 41 28.27 4.56 16.00
CA ALA A 41 27.40 3.40 16.16
C ALA A 41 25.99 3.65 15.59
N ALA A 42 25.43 4.84 15.85
CA ALA A 42 24.15 5.28 15.28
C ALA A 42 24.19 5.37 13.75
N LYS A 43 25.25 5.96 13.19
CA LYS A 43 25.48 6.00 11.75
C LYS A 43 25.60 4.60 11.14
N MET A 44 26.28 3.67 11.82
CA MET A 44 26.39 2.30 11.36
C MET A 44 25.03 1.58 11.33
N LEU A 45 24.14 1.81 12.30
CA LEU A 45 22.78 1.29 12.26
C LEU A 45 22.01 1.87 11.06
N LEU A 46 22.10 3.18 10.85
CA LEU A 46 21.44 3.87 9.72
C LEU A 46 21.86 3.26 8.37
N GLU A 47 23.16 3.17 8.11
CA GLU A 47 23.65 2.66 6.81
C GLU A 47 23.33 1.18 6.61
N ARG A 48 23.46 0.34 7.64
CA ARG A 48 23.05 -1.08 7.53
C ARG A 48 21.56 -1.24 7.26
N SER A 49 20.72 -0.40 7.87
CA SER A 49 19.28 -0.43 7.63
C SER A 49 18.96 0.02 6.20
N ARG A 50 19.71 0.99 5.68
CA ARG A 50 19.61 1.45 4.29
C ARG A 50 20.01 0.35 3.31
N GLU A 51 21.12 -0.33 3.55
CA GLU A 51 21.59 -1.47 2.75
C GLU A 51 20.55 -2.61 2.74
N GLN A 52 20.02 -2.99 3.91
CA GLN A 52 18.98 -4.01 4.02
C GLN A 52 17.70 -3.64 3.26
N LEU A 53 17.29 -2.37 3.32
CA LEU A 53 16.12 -1.91 2.59
C LEU A 53 16.37 -1.89 1.07
N ALA A 54 17.58 -1.51 0.63
CA ALA A 54 17.98 -1.55 -0.78
C ALA A 54 18.00 -2.98 -1.33
N GLU A 55 18.56 -3.92 -0.58
CA GLU A 55 18.52 -5.35 -0.91
C GLU A 55 17.08 -5.85 -1.02
N ALA A 56 16.24 -5.54 -0.02
CA ALA A 56 14.84 -5.98 -0.02
C ALA A 56 14.02 -5.39 -1.17
N LEU A 57 14.37 -4.20 -1.67
CA LEU A 57 13.73 -3.56 -2.82
C LEU A 57 14.29 -4.00 -4.17
N GLY A 58 15.43 -4.71 -4.20
CA GLY A 58 16.20 -4.93 -5.42
C GLY A 58 16.64 -3.62 -6.06
N ALA A 59 17.13 -2.68 -5.25
CA ALA A 59 17.48 -1.31 -5.60
C ALA A 59 18.99 -1.06 -5.39
N ALA A 60 19.83 -1.93 -5.95
CA ALA A 60 21.25 -1.99 -5.63
C ALA A 60 22.05 -0.77 -6.13
N GLN A 61 21.56 -0.12 -7.19
CA GLN A 61 22.17 1.10 -7.75
C GLN A 61 21.41 2.38 -7.37
N ALA A 62 20.34 2.26 -6.59
CA ALA A 62 19.46 3.36 -6.25
C ALA A 62 19.88 4.05 -4.95
N ASP A 63 19.54 5.32 -4.84
CA ASP A 63 19.59 6.03 -3.58
C ASP A 63 18.30 5.82 -2.80
N ILE A 64 18.42 5.60 -1.49
CA ILE A 64 17.29 5.57 -0.57
C ILE A 64 17.32 6.83 0.28
N VAL A 65 16.21 7.55 0.33
CA VAL A 65 15.96 8.70 1.20
C VAL A 65 14.86 8.33 2.18
N PHE A 66 15.17 8.26 3.47
CA PHE A 66 14.17 8.00 4.51
C PHE A 66 13.26 9.22 4.70
N THR A 67 11.96 8.96 4.80
CA THR A 67 10.89 9.96 5.00
C THR A 67 9.96 9.52 6.13
N SER A 68 9.01 10.36 6.58
CA SER A 68 8.01 9.94 7.57
C SER A 68 6.93 8.98 7.03
N GLY A 69 6.94 8.68 5.73
CA GLY A 69 5.98 7.79 5.08
C GLY A 69 5.85 8.05 3.57
N ALA A 70 5.05 7.24 2.90
CA ALA A 70 4.80 7.40 1.46
C ALA A 70 4.21 8.78 1.09
N THR A 71 3.43 9.41 1.97
CA THR A 71 2.92 10.78 1.74
C THR A 71 4.04 11.81 1.62
N GLU A 72 5.03 11.78 2.51
CA GLU A 72 6.20 12.68 2.43
C GLU A 72 7.08 12.31 1.23
N ALA A 73 7.25 11.02 0.95
CA ALA A 73 7.98 10.55 -0.23
C ALA A 73 7.33 11.02 -1.54
N ALA A 74 6.00 10.98 -1.64
CA ALA A 74 5.24 11.47 -2.80
C ALA A 74 5.43 12.98 -2.98
N ALA A 75 5.31 13.76 -1.91
CA ALA A 75 5.59 15.19 -1.98
C ALA A 75 7.01 15.47 -2.50
N LEU A 76 8.03 14.81 -1.93
CA LEU A 76 9.43 14.99 -2.33
C LEU A 76 9.70 14.54 -3.77
N ALA A 77 9.04 13.49 -4.25
CA ALA A 77 9.23 12.93 -5.58
C ALA A 77 8.54 13.73 -6.70
N LEU A 78 7.42 14.39 -6.38
CA LEU A 78 6.46 14.91 -7.37
C LEU A 78 6.38 16.45 -7.39
N SER A 79 6.72 17.11 -6.28
CA SER A 79 6.55 18.57 -6.15
C SER A 79 7.23 19.35 -7.29
N GLY A 80 6.46 20.23 -7.93
CA GLY A 80 6.95 21.15 -8.97
C GLY A 80 7.24 20.49 -10.33
N ARG A 81 6.90 19.22 -10.53
CA ARG A 81 7.24 18.48 -11.77
C ARG A 81 6.16 18.48 -12.84
N GLY A 82 4.90 18.81 -12.50
CA GLY A 82 3.78 18.83 -13.45
C GLY A 82 3.54 17.46 -14.12
N LEU A 83 3.60 16.38 -13.34
CA LEU A 83 3.42 15.03 -13.86
C LEU A 83 1.95 14.68 -14.03
N ALA A 84 1.62 13.96 -15.09
CA ALA A 84 0.31 13.38 -15.32
C ALA A 84 0.07 12.19 -14.38
N CYS A 85 -1.14 12.10 -13.83
CA CYS A 85 -1.60 10.96 -13.03
C CYS A 85 -3.04 10.58 -13.39
N THR A 86 -3.58 9.59 -12.67
CA THR A 86 -4.88 8.98 -12.90
C THR A 86 -5.72 9.01 -11.61
N GLY A 87 -7.05 9.00 -11.73
CA GLY A 87 -7.96 9.00 -10.59
C GLY A 87 -7.88 7.77 -9.68
N ILE A 88 -7.12 6.73 -10.07
CA ILE A 88 -6.85 5.58 -9.22
C ILE A 88 -5.72 5.82 -8.22
N GLU A 89 -4.87 6.84 -8.43
CA GLU A 89 -3.75 7.15 -7.53
C GLU A 89 -4.22 7.47 -6.10
N HIS A 90 -3.34 7.24 -5.13
CA HIS A 90 -3.61 7.67 -3.77
C HIS A 90 -3.70 9.21 -3.68
N ASP A 91 -4.52 9.75 -2.77
CA ASP A 91 -4.71 11.20 -2.62
C ASP A 91 -3.39 11.95 -2.38
N CYS A 92 -2.40 11.31 -1.74
CA CYS A 92 -1.08 11.91 -1.55
C CYS A 92 -0.26 12.06 -2.84
N VAL A 93 -0.58 11.33 -3.91
CA VAL A 93 0.03 11.48 -5.23
C VAL A 93 -0.77 12.49 -6.04
N ARG A 94 -2.11 12.37 -6.04
CA ARG A 94 -3.02 13.28 -6.74
C ARG A 94 -2.87 14.73 -6.30
N ALA A 95 -2.48 14.97 -5.05
CA ALA A 95 -2.20 16.31 -4.54
C ALA A 95 -1.02 17.04 -5.23
N TRP A 96 -0.17 16.32 -5.98
CA TRP A 96 1.05 16.86 -6.61
C TRP A 96 1.12 16.62 -8.12
N CYS A 97 0.03 16.14 -8.74
CA CYS A 97 0.00 15.71 -10.13
C CYS A 97 -1.29 16.15 -10.82
N ASP A 98 -1.25 16.20 -12.15
CA ASP A 98 -2.38 16.57 -12.98
C ASP A 98 -3.16 15.32 -13.39
N GLU A 99 -4.38 15.16 -12.87
CA GLU A 99 -5.26 14.01 -13.14
C GLU A 99 -5.81 14.06 -14.57
N THR A 100 -4.98 13.66 -15.52
CA THR A 100 -5.22 13.76 -16.97
C THR A 100 -5.19 12.40 -17.69
N LEU A 101 -4.70 11.35 -17.02
CA LEU A 101 -4.64 10.00 -17.57
C LEU A 101 -5.97 9.24 -17.35
N ALA A 102 -6.42 8.55 -18.38
CA ALA A 102 -7.60 7.70 -18.32
C ALA A 102 -7.29 6.32 -17.71
N THR A 103 -8.28 5.74 -17.03
CA THR A 103 -8.23 4.37 -16.51
C THR A 103 -9.17 3.48 -17.33
N GLY A 104 -8.72 2.28 -17.69
CA GLY A 104 -9.58 1.26 -18.26
C GLY A 104 -10.59 0.71 -17.26
N PRO A 105 -11.69 0.09 -17.72
CA PRO A 105 -12.67 -0.57 -16.84
C PRO A 105 -12.08 -1.76 -16.05
N ASP A 106 -10.97 -2.32 -16.54
CA ASP A 106 -10.17 -3.36 -15.89
C ASP A 106 -9.21 -2.80 -14.82
N GLY A 107 -9.14 -1.48 -14.66
CA GLY A 107 -8.25 -0.78 -13.75
C GLY A 107 -6.84 -0.56 -14.29
N GLN A 108 -6.54 -0.96 -15.53
CA GLN A 108 -5.23 -0.76 -16.13
C GLN A 108 -5.07 0.66 -16.68
N VAL A 109 -3.84 1.17 -16.68
CA VAL A 109 -3.49 2.49 -17.19
C VAL A 109 -2.26 2.38 -18.07
N THR A 110 -2.28 3.04 -19.23
CA THR A 110 -1.11 3.15 -20.12
C THR A 110 -0.78 4.63 -20.30
N PRO A 111 0.23 5.15 -19.58
CA PRO A 111 0.71 6.51 -19.78
C PRO A 111 1.28 6.69 -21.20
N PRO A 112 0.81 7.67 -21.99
CA PRO A 112 1.33 7.90 -23.35
C PRO A 112 2.76 8.46 -23.36
N ASP A 113 3.12 9.21 -22.32
CA ASP A 113 4.48 9.68 -22.07
C ASP A 113 4.92 9.29 -20.65
N PRO A 114 5.63 8.16 -20.49
CA PRO A 114 6.10 7.69 -19.18
C PRO A 114 6.96 8.71 -18.44
N ALA A 115 7.81 9.47 -19.15
CA ALA A 115 8.77 10.37 -18.53
C ALA A 115 8.10 11.59 -17.85
N SER A 116 6.85 11.88 -18.21
CA SER A 116 6.02 12.93 -17.62
C SER A 116 4.83 12.38 -16.82
N ALA A 117 4.84 11.10 -16.43
CA ALA A 117 3.74 10.47 -15.72
C ALA A 117 4.17 9.81 -14.40
N THR A 118 3.21 9.70 -13.48
CA THR A 118 3.28 8.83 -12.30
C THR A 118 2.16 7.80 -12.36
N LEU A 119 2.46 6.59 -11.91
CA LEU A 119 1.49 5.49 -11.85
C LEU A 119 1.85 4.55 -10.69
N GLN A 120 0.91 4.28 -9.78
CA GLN A 120 1.08 3.29 -8.72
C GLN A 120 1.35 1.89 -9.29
N LEU A 121 2.18 1.11 -8.61
CA LEU A 121 2.43 -0.29 -9.01
C LEU A 121 1.20 -1.17 -8.76
N ALA A 122 0.51 -0.95 -7.63
CA ALA A 122 -0.65 -1.75 -7.27
C ALA A 122 -1.70 -0.91 -6.55
N ASN A 123 -2.96 -1.07 -6.92
CA ASN A 123 -4.06 -0.32 -6.35
C ASN A 123 -4.46 -0.85 -4.96
N SER A 124 -4.55 0.04 -3.98
CA SER A 124 -4.89 -0.32 -2.60
C SER A 124 -6.33 -0.79 -2.39
N GLU A 125 -7.23 -0.47 -3.33
CA GLU A 125 -8.67 -0.73 -3.24
C GLU A 125 -9.06 -2.00 -4.00
N THR A 126 -8.72 -2.08 -5.29
CA THR A 126 -9.05 -3.21 -6.17
C THR A 126 -7.99 -4.30 -6.18
N GLY A 127 -6.78 -3.97 -5.75
CA GLY A 127 -5.62 -4.86 -5.84
C GLY A 127 -4.99 -4.88 -7.23
N VAL A 128 -5.55 -4.24 -8.25
CA VAL A 128 -5.01 -4.28 -9.64
C VAL A 128 -3.54 -3.86 -9.67
N ILE A 129 -2.70 -4.69 -10.26
CA ILE A 129 -1.27 -4.47 -10.47
C ILE A 129 -1.08 -3.94 -11.89
N GLN A 130 -0.40 -2.79 -11.99
CA GLN A 130 -0.09 -2.12 -13.24
C GLN A 130 1.15 -2.73 -13.89
N THR A 131 1.18 -2.72 -15.23
CA THR A 131 2.44 -2.89 -15.97
C THR A 131 3.12 -1.53 -16.09
N LEU A 132 4.17 -1.30 -15.33
CA LEU A 132 4.87 -0.01 -15.35
C LEU A 132 5.69 0.13 -16.66
N PRO A 133 5.49 1.21 -17.44
CA PRO A 133 6.30 1.45 -18.64
C PRO A 133 7.73 1.88 -18.28
N GLN A 134 8.69 1.53 -19.12
CA GLN A 134 10.08 1.94 -18.98
C GLN A 134 10.19 3.48 -19.04
N GLY A 135 11.05 4.05 -18.19
CA GLY A 135 11.27 5.49 -18.10
C GLY A 135 10.22 6.25 -17.30
N LEU A 136 9.27 5.58 -16.64
CA LEU A 136 8.23 6.21 -15.82
C LEU A 136 8.83 7.17 -14.79
N ALA A 137 8.27 8.37 -14.69
CA ALA A 137 8.83 9.46 -13.90
C ALA A 137 8.81 9.18 -12.39
N ALA A 138 7.79 8.48 -11.91
CA ALA A 138 7.64 8.04 -10.53
C ALA A 138 6.59 6.93 -10.40
N SER A 139 6.67 6.12 -9.34
CA SER A 139 5.63 5.14 -9.00
C SER A 139 5.42 5.02 -7.49
N ASP A 140 4.17 4.94 -7.05
CA ASP A 140 3.85 4.49 -5.71
C ASP A 140 3.93 2.96 -5.62
N LEU A 141 4.97 2.45 -4.96
CA LEU A 141 5.24 1.02 -4.79
C LEU A 141 4.64 0.47 -3.48
N THR A 142 3.99 1.32 -2.68
CA THR A 142 3.57 1.05 -1.30
C THR A 142 2.72 -0.20 -1.14
N GLN A 143 1.85 -0.49 -2.10
CA GLN A 143 0.99 -1.67 -2.05
C GLN A 143 1.59 -2.90 -2.72
N GLY A 144 2.64 -2.75 -3.54
CA GLY A 144 3.35 -3.89 -4.12
C GLY A 144 4.48 -4.39 -3.23
N PHE A 145 5.17 -3.48 -2.53
CA PHE A 145 6.38 -3.82 -1.78
C PHE A 145 6.11 -4.82 -0.65
N GLY A 146 6.82 -5.95 -0.69
CA GLY A 146 6.67 -7.06 0.25
C GLY A 146 5.42 -7.93 0.04
N LYS A 147 4.64 -7.69 -1.03
CA LYS A 147 3.40 -8.41 -1.36
C LYS A 147 3.47 -9.13 -2.70
N VAL A 148 4.23 -8.59 -3.64
CA VAL A 148 4.53 -9.21 -4.93
C VAL A 148 6.01 -9.10 -5.25
N PRO A 149 6.57 -10.07 -5.98
CA PRO A 149 7.98 -10.04 -6.36
C PRO A 149 8.24 -8.92 -7.38
N PHE A 150 9.20 -8.05 -7.07
CA PHE A 150 9.82 -7.14 -8.04
C PHE A 150 11.23 -6.76 -7.56
N ALA A 151 12.04 -6.24 -8.48
CA ALA A 151 13.27 -5.53 -8.18
C ALA A 151 13.17 -4.11 -8.76
N PHE A 152 13.42 -3.08 -7.96
CA PHE A 152 13.32 -1.67 -8.38
C PHE A 152 14.15 -1.41 -9.63
N ASP A 153 15.38 -1.93 -9.68
CA ASP A 153 16.31 -1.78 -10.80
C ASP A 153 15.76 -2.38 -12.11
N TRP A 154 14.82 -3.33 -12.03
CA TRP A 154 14.18 -3.95 -13.20
C TRP A 154 12.87 -3.29 -13.61
N LEU A 155 12.24 -2.50 -12.72
CA LEU A 155 11.01 -1.77 -13.04
C LEU A 155 11.24 -0.68 -14.09
N GLY A 156 12.48 -0.19 -14.25
CA GLY A 156 12.83 0.84 -15.23
C GLY A 156 12.22 2.22 -14.93
N ILE A 157 11.84 2.46 -13.68
CA ILE A 157 11.27 3.73 -13.21
C ILE A 157 12.35 4.64 -12.62
N ARG A 158 12.11 5.94 -12.59
CA ARG A 158 13.09 6.93 -12.07
C ARG A 158 13.00 7.16 -10.57
N ALA A 159 11.81 6.99 -9.99
CA ALA A 159 11.57 7.18 -8.57
C ALA A 159 10.47 6.24 -8.05
N GLY A 160 10.63 5.72 -6.83
CA GLY A 160 9.67 4.83 -6.17
C GLY A 160 9.35 5.28 -4.75
N MET A 161 8.10 5.15 -4.31
CA MET A 161 7.68 5.48 -2.94
C MET A 161 7.26 4.23 -2.18
N VAL A 162 7.69 4.09 -0.93
CA VAL A 162 7.32 2.96 -0.06
C VAL A 162 7.00 3.41 1.36
N SER A 163 6.18 2.63 2.05
CA SER A 163 5.73 2.89 3.43
C SER A 163 5.80 1.63 4.29
N ALA A 164 6.47 1.71 5.44
CA ALA A 164 6.78 0.53 6.25
C ALA A 164 5.54 -0.19 6.81
N HIS A 165 4.53 0.56 7.25
CA HIS A 165 3.35 -0.01 7.91
C HIS A 165 2.44 -0.84 7.00
N LYS A 166 2.69 -0.88 5.69
CA LYS A 166 1.93 -1.72 4.74
C LYS A 166 2.44 -3.16 4.63
N LEU A 167 3.66 -3.41 5.11
CA LEU A 167 4.28 -4.74 5.20
C LEU A 167 4.61 -5.15 6.65
N GLY A 168 3.99 -4.45 7.61
CA GLY A 168 4.10 -4.76 9.03
C GLY A 168 5.32 -4.15 9.73
N GLY A 169 5.90 -3.10 9.15
CA GLY A 169 6.82 -2.20 9.86
C GLY A 169 6.09 -1.13 10.69
N PRO A 170 6.84 -0.25 11.38
CA PRO A 170 6.23 0.83 12.16
C PRO A 170 5.55 1.89 11.28
N ARG A 171 4.58 2.60 11.85
CA ARG A 171 4.03 3.83 11.25
C ARG A 171 5.01 4.98 11.45
N GLY A 172 4.91 6.01 10.61
CA GLY A 172 5.78 7.19 10.72
C GLY A 172 7.17 7.03 10.10
N ILE A 173 7.34 6.04 9.21
CA ILE A 173 8.54 5.88 8.40
C ILE A 173 8.17 5.34 7.00
N GLY A 174 8.82 5.88 5.99
CA GLY A 174 8.79 5.44 4.61
C GLY A 174 10.12 5.74 3.93
N ALA A 175 10.18 5.52 2.63
CA ALA A 175 11.34 5.88 1.83
C ALA A 175 10.95 6.32 0.42
N LEU A 176 11.75 7.24 -0.11
CA LEU A 176 11.84 7.55 -1.52
C LEU A 176 13.07 6.84 -2.08
N VAL A 177 12.87 6.04 -3.11
CA VAL A 177 13.92 5.35 -3.87
C VAL A 177 14.16 6.13 -5.15
N LEU A 178 15.39 6.53 -5.43
CA LEU A 178 15.77 7.29 -6.62
C LEU A 178 16.73 6.46 -7.46
N ALA A 179 16.42 6.32 -8.76
CA ALA A 179 17.33 5.66 -9.69
C ALA A 179 18.69 6.38 -9.74
N ALA A 180 19.75 5.66 -10.11
CA ALA A 180 21.09 6.21 -10.19
C ALA A 180 21.13 7.51 -11.01
N GLY A 181 21.67 8.58 -10.42
CA GLY A 181 21.78 9.90 -11.05
C GLY A 181 20.52 10.78 -11.00
N GLU A 182 19.42 10.30 -10.42
CA GLU A 182 18.27 11.14 -10.10
C GLU A 182 18.46 11.84 -8.75
N ASP A 183 17.98 13.07 -8.63
CA ASP A 183 18.02 13.86 -7.40
C ASP A 183 16.72 14.64 -7.20
N ARG A 184 16.47 15.09 -5.97
CA ARG A 184 15.28 15.86 -5.59
C ARG A 184 15.65 17.02 -4.67
N GLU A 185 15.09 18.19 -4.96
CA GLU A 185 15.23 19.34 -4.07
C GLU A 185 14.48 19.08 -2.75
N ALA A 186 15.14 19.40 -1.62
CA ALA A 186 14.57 19.21 -0.31
C ALA A 186 13.35 20.12 -0.05
N LEU A 187 12.22 19.50 0.28
CA LEU A 187 11.04 20.20 0.81
C LEU A 187 11.22 20.57 2.28
N LEU A 188 11.76 19.64 3.08
CA LEU A 188 12.13 19.87 4.47
C LEU A 188 13.58 20.36 4.53
N ARG A 189 13.74 21.67 4.73
CA ARG A 189 15.04 22.34 4.75
C ARG A 189 15.59 22.46 6.18
N GLY A 190 16.91 22.37 6.33
CA GLY A 190 17.59 22.39 7.63
C GLY A 190 19.01 21.85 7.54
N GLY A 191 19.34 20.89 8.41
CA GLY A 191 20.63 20.19 8.38
C GLY A 191 20.83 19.31 7.13
N GLY A 192 22.03 18.74 6.99
CA GLY A 192 22.44 17.92 5.84
C GLY A 192 22.07 16.44 5.92
N GLN A 193 21.06 16.05 6.70
CA GLN A 193 20.60 14.65 6.78
C GLN A 193 20.13 14.13 5.42
N GLU A 194 20.20 12.81 5.23
CA GLU A 194 19.83 12.14 3.97
C GLU A 194 20.51 12.76 2.73
N SER A 195 21.79 13.11 2.87
CA SER A 195 22.60 13.82 1.87
C SER A 195 22.02 15.19 1.45
N GLY A 196 21.35 15.87 2.37
CA GLY A 196 20.72 17.17 2.14
C GLY A 196 19.33 17.12 1.51
N ARG A 197 18.81 15.92 1.19
CA ARG A 197 17.50 15.75 0.53
C ARG A 197 16.33 15.81 1.50
N ARG A 198 16.56 15.51 2.79
CA ARG A 198 15.54 15.51 3.83
C ARG A 198 16.15 15.83 5.18
N ALA A 199 15.97 17.06 5.66
CA ALA A 199 16.50 17.50 6.94
C ALA A 199 15.78 16.89 8.16
N GLY A 200 16.46 16.90 9.30
CA GLY A 200 15.95 16.48 10.61
C GLY A 200 16.55 15.16 11.07
N THR A 201 16.80 15.05 12.38
CA THR A 201 17.42 13.87 12.99
C THR A 201 16.69 12.59 12.62
N GLU A 202 17.46 11.58 12.25
CA GLU A 202 16.99 10.31 11.71
C GLU A 202 16.28 9.50 12.79
N ASN A 203 15.10 8.97 12.46
CA ASN A 203 14.34 8.10 13.36
C ASN A 203 14.89 6.67 13.32
N LEU A 204 16.01 6.44 14.01
CA LEU A 204 16.75 5.18 13.96
C LEU A 204 15.90 3.96 14.34
N ALA A 205 15.04 4.09 15.35
CA ALA A 205 14.15 2.99 15.74
C ALA A 205 13.19 2.63 14.59
N ALA A 206 12.53 3.61 13.99
CA ALA A 206 11.62 3.34 12.88
C ALA A 206 12.34 2.85 11.62
N ILE A 207 13.53 3.37 11.33
CA ILE A 207 14.39 2.94 10.21
C ILE A 207 14.78 1.47 10.38
N ALA A 208 15.28 1.07 11.56
CA ALA A 208 15.63 -0.31 11.87
C ALA A 208 14.41 -1.24 11.78
N GLY A 209 13.26 -0.80 12.32
CA GLY A 209 12.00 -1.52 12.22
C GLY A 209 11.50 -1.69 10.79
N PHE A 210 11.71 -0.69 9.93
CA PHE A 210 11.34 -0.76 8.51
C PHE A 210 12.24 -1.76 7.78
N ALA A 211 13.55 -1.68 7.92
CA ALA A 211 14.49 -2.61 7.30
C ALA A 211 14.21 -4.07 7.71
N ALA A 212 13.97 -4.31 9.02
CA ALA A 212 13.63 -5.63 9.51
C ALA A 212 12.30 -6.16 8.96
N ALA A 213 11.26 -5.31 8.86
CA ALA A 213 9.99 -5.69 8.24
C ALA A 213 10.16 -6.03 6.75
N ALA A 214 10.96 -5.24 6.03
CA ALA A 214 11.23 -5.43 4.61
C ALA A 214 11.94 -6.76 4.35
N GLY A 215 13.04 -7.04 5.07
CA GLY A 215 13.74 -8.32 4.93
C GLY A 215 12.86 -9.52 5.30
N ALA A 216 11.98 -9.36 6.29
CA ALA A 216 11.05 -10.40 6.68
C ALA A 216 9.94 -10.63 5.63
N ALA A 217 9.45 -9.57 4.98
CA ALA A 217 8.48 -9.67 3.90
C ALA A 217 9.07 -10.36 2.66
N GLN A 218 10.35 -10.10 2.35
CA GLN A 218 11.04 -10.81 1.27
C GLN A 218 11.24 -12.30 1.56
N ARG A 219 11.51 -12.68 2.81
CA ARG A 219 11.54 -14.11 3.19
C ARG A 219 10.17 -14.78 3.02
N ASP A 220 9.09 -14.09 3.37
CA ASP A 220 7.74 -14.61 3.18
C ASP A 220 7.43 -14.81 1.68
N LEU A 221 7.81 -13.85 0.82
CA LEU A 221 7.67 -13.98 -0.63
C LEU A 221 8.48 -15.16 -1.18
N ALA A 222 9.75 -15.29 -0.79
CA ALA A 222 10.58 -16.42 -1.18
C ALA A 222 10.04 -17.77 -0.67
N GLY A 223 9.29 -17.75 0.43
CA GLY A 223 8.62 -18.91 1.03
C GLY A 223 7.25 -19.26 0.43
N GLY A 224 6.80 -18.57 -0.62
CA GLY A 224 5.54 -18.86 -1.30
C GLY A 224 4.30 -18.22 -0.65
N MET A 225 4.48 -17.18 0.17
CA MET A 225 3.36 -16.51 0.84
C MET A 225 2.41 -15.85 -0.16
N ALA A 226 2.92 -15.31 -1.26
CA ALA A 226 2.08 -14.64 -2.27
C ALA A 226 1.09 -15.63 -2.90
N GLU A 227 1.55 -16.82 -3.27
CA GLU A 227 0.75 -17.90 -3.85
C GLU A 227 -0.32 -18.36 -2.87
N ARG A 228 0.06 -18.62 -1.62
CA ARG A 228 -0.88 -19.01 -0.57
C ARG A 228 -1.97 -17.95 -0.34
N LEU A 229 -1.60 -16.68 -0.28
CA LEU A 229 -2.58 -15.60 -0.09
C LEU A 229 -3.49 -15.44 -1.31
N ALA A 230 -2.97 -15.64 -2.53
CA ALA A 230 -3.76 -15.65 -3.76
C ALA A 230 -4.80 -16.78 -3.76
N GLU A 231 -4.42 -18.01 -3.39
CA GLU A 231 -5.34 -19.14 -3.24
C GLU A 231 -6.46 -18.83 -2.22
N MET A 232 -6.10 -18.22 -1.10
CA MET A 232 -7.07 -17.80 -0.07
C MET A 232 -8.03 -16.70 -0.57
N ARG A 233 -7.53 -15.74 -1.35
CA ARG A 233 -8.35 -14.68 -1.97
C ARG A 233 -9.32 -15.28 -2.97
N ASP A 234 -8.85 -16.20 -3.80
CA ASP A 234 -9.65 -16.82 -4.85
C ASP A 234 -10.71 -17.76 -4.23
N HIS A 235 -10.38 -18.49 -3.15
CA HIS A 235 -11.37 -19.20 -2.35
C HIS A 235 -12.46 -18.29 -1.79
N LEU A 236 -12.08 -17.14 -1.22
CA LEU A 236 -13.06 -16.16 -0.73
C LEU A 236 -13.92 -15.62 -1.88
N LEU A 237 -13.34 -15.33 -3.03
CA LEU A 237 -14.08 -14.90 -4.22
C LEU A 237 -15.12 -15.95 -4.62
N ASP A 238 -14.73 -17.21 -4.75
CA ASP A 238 -15.61 -18.32 -5.14
C ASP A 238 -16.78 -18.50 -4.15
N ARG A 239 -16.50 -18.37 -2.85
CA ARG A 239 -17.52 -18.41 -1.79
C ARG A 239 -18.57 -17.31 -1.95
N LEU A 240 -18.16 -16.11 -2.37
CA LEU A 240 -19.04 -14.94 -2.47
C LEU A 240 -19.75 -14.83 -3.82
N GLU A 241 -19.13 -15.29 -4.90
CA GLU A 241 -19.67 -15.22 -6.27
C GLU A 241 -20.91 -16.09 -6.47
N ASN A 242 -20.98 -17.23 -5.76
CA ASN A 242 -22.10 -18.17 -5.87
C ASN A 242 -23.42 -17.67 -5.25
N ALA A 243 -23.50 -16.41 -4.80
CA ALA A 243 -24.69 -15.86 -4.15
C ALA A 243 -25.62 -15.12 -5.12
N GLU A 244 -26.93 -15.44 -5.10
CA GLU A 244 -27.93 -14.82 -5.98
C GLU A 244 -27.97 -13.29 -5.91
N GLY A 245 -28.02 -12.60 -7.05
CA GLY A 245 -28.11 -11.14 -7.17
C GLY A 245 -26.86 -10.49 -7.77
N ILE A 246 -26.89 -9.16 -7.93
CA ILE A 246 -25.80 -8.41 -8.58
C ILE A 246 -24.70 -8.11 -7.55
N THR A 247 -23.62 -8.88 -7.60
CA THR A 247 -22.36 -8.59 -6.91
C THR A 247 -21.24 -8.66 -7.94
N MET A 248 -20.38 -7.64 -7.95
CA MET A 248 -19.25 -7.53 -8.88
C MET A 248 -17.95 -7.48 -8.08
N PHE A 249 -16.85 -7.83 -8.75
CA PHE A 249 -15.52 -7.83 -8.15
C PHE A 249 -14.58 -6.99 -9.01
N PRO A 250 -14.54 -5.65 -8.82
CA PRO A 250 -13.72 -4.77 -9.65
C PRO A 250 -12.25 -5.20 -9.67
N GLY A 251 -11.66 -5.25 -10.86
CA GLY A 251 -10.27 -5.68 -11.06
C GLY A 251 -10.05 -7.19 -11.11
N ARG A 252 -11.10 -8.03 -11.07
CA ARG A 252 -10.95 -9.49 -11.07
C ARG A 252 -10.29 -10.09 -12.31
N GLU A 253 -10.46 -9.45 -13.46
CA GLU A 253 -9.91 -9.90 -14.74
C GLU A 253 -8.45 -9.42 -14.95
N SER A 254 -7.92 -8.61 -14.03
CA SER A 254 -6.57 -8.06 -14.08
C SER A 254 -5.64 -8.80 -13.13
N PRO A 255 -4.31 -8.82 -13.40
CA PRO A 255 -3.31 -9.15 -12.39
C PRO A 255 -3.56 -8.32 -11.13
N ARG A 256 -3.63 -8.96 -9.97
CA ARG A 256 -4.03 -8.31 -8.73
C ARG A 256 -3.28 -8.85 -7.52
N LEU A 257 -3.14 -8.02 -6.50
CA LEU A 257 -2.48 -8.34 -5.24
C LEU A 257 -3.05 -9.64 -4.66
N PRO A 258 -2.18 -10.53 -4.15
CA PRO A 258 -2.59 -11.85 -3.68
C PRO A 258 -3.62 -11.78 -2.56
N GLN A 259 -3.58 -10.74 -1.74
CA GLN A 259 -4.34 -10.64 -0.50
C GLN A 259 -5.48 -9.60 -0.53
N THR A 260 -5.87 -9.08 -1.70
CA THR A 260 -6.87 -8.00 -1.82
C THR A 260 -8.09 -8.45 -2.62
N LEU A 261 -9.28 -8.22 -2.08
CA LEU A 261 -10.55 -8.42 -2.76
C LEU A 261 -11.42 -7.16 -2.63
N SER A 262 -11.83 -6.59 -3.76
CA SER A 262 -12.85 -5.54 -3.82
C SER A 262 -14.19 -6.17 -4.20
N ILE A 263 -15.20 -5.91 -3.37
CA ILE A 263 -16.56 -6.44 -3.50
C ILE A 263 -17.48 -5.25 -3.72
N LEU A 264 -18.19 -5.23 -4.84
CA LEU A 264 -19.12 -4.18 -5.20
C LEU A 264 -20.53 -4.74 -5.23
N THR A 265 -21.41 -4.28 -4.33
CA THR A 265 -22.80 -4.73 -4.27
C THR A 265 -23.74 -3.54 -4.46
N PRO A 266 -24.10 -3.19 -5.71
CA PRO A 266 -24.97 -2.05 -6.02
C PRO A 266 -26.20 -1.95 -5.12
N GLY A 267 -26.47 -0.74 -4.61
CA GLY A 267 -27.56 -0.46 -3.68
C GLY A 267 -27.28 -0.75 -2.20
N TRP A 268 -26.22 -1.50 -1.87
CA TRP A 268 -25.81 -1.73 -0.47
C TRP A 268 -24.59 -0.88 -0.13
N LYS A 269 -24.82 0.27 0.53
CA LYS A 269 -23.77 1.22 0.87
C LYS A 269 -22.58 0.56 1.60
N GLY A 270 -21.36 0.89 1.19
CA GLY A 270 -20.13 0.33 1.76
C GLY A 270 -20.01 0.59 3.26
N GLU A 271 -20.37 1.79 3.74
CA GLU A 271 -20.40 2.10 5.19
C GLU A 271 -21.31 1.15 5.98
N THR A 272 -22.49 0.84 5.44
CA THR A 272 -23.43 -0.09 6.07
C THR A 272 -22.85 -1.50 6.13
N GLN A 273 -22.20 -1.94 5.05
CA GLN A 273 -21.50 -3.23 5.01
C GLN A 273 -20.38 -3.28 6.06
N VAL A 274 -19.53 -2.25 6.13
CA VAL A 274 -18.44 -2.15 7.11
C VAL A 274 -18.98 -2.23 8.54
N MET A 275 -20.02 -1.45 8.87
CA MET A 275 -20.63 -1.49 10.20
C MET A 275 -21.22 -2.86 10.55
N GLN A 276 -21.86 -3.53 9.58
CA GLN A 276 -22.42 -4.87 9.79
C GLN A 276 -21.32 -5.92 10.01
N MET A 277 -20.21 -5.81 9.29
CA MET A 277 -19.05 -6.69 9.45
C MET A 277 -18.32 -6.42 10.77
N ASP A 278 -18.21 -5.16 11.20
CA ASP A 278 -17.63 -4.80 12.49
C ASP A 278 -18.43 -5.41 13.66
N LEU A 279 -19.76 -5.31 13.63
CA LEU A 279 -20.65 -5.97 14.58
C LEU A 279 -20.55 -7.50 14.54
N ALA A 280 -20.20 -8.07 13.39
CA ALA A 280 -19.93 -9.51 13.23
C ALA A 280 -18.50 -9.90 13.63
N GLY A 281 -17.65 -8.95 14.04
CA GLY A 281 -16.29 -9.20 14.50
C GLY A 281 -15.21 -9.13 13.41
N PHE A 282 -15.46 -8.49 12.27
CA PHE A 282 -14.50 -8.35 11.17
C PHE A 282 -14.16 -6.88 10.92
N ALA A 283 -12.88 -6.54 10.96
CA ALA A 283 -12.40 -5.23 10.53
C ALA A 283 -12.15 -5.25 9.01
N VAL A 284 -12.92 -4.48 8.26
CA VAL A 284 -12.84 -4.32 6.80
C VAL A 284 -12.99 -2.84 6.45
N SER A 285 -12.69 -2.48 5.20
CA SER A 285 -12.73 -1.08 4.75
C SER A 285 -13.77 -0.86 3.66
N ALA A 286 -14.30 0.35 3.54
CA ALA A 286 -14.98 0.78 2.33
C ALA A 286 -13.96 1.19 1.26
N GLY A 287 -14.37 1.28 -0.01
CA GLY A 287 -13.52 1.73 -1.10
C GLY A 287 -12.90 3.12 -0.91
N SER A 288 -13.61 4.03 -0.24
CA SER A 288 -13.21 5.44 -0.05
C SER A 288 -12.63 5.78 1.33
N ALA A 289 -12.17 4.80 2.11
CA ALA A 289 -11.90 4.98 3.55
C ALA A 289 -10.84 6.04 3.93
N CYS A 290 -10.03 6.55 2.98
CA CYS A 290 -9.04 7.59 3.26
C CYS A 290 -9.56 9.05 3.13
N SER A 291 -10.77 9.28 2.62
CA SER A 291 -11.27 10.66 2.41
C SER A 291 -11.87 11.27 3.69
N SER A 292 -11.03 11.91 4.51
CA SER A 292 -11.32 12.95 5.52
C SER A 292 -12.82 13.26 5.82
N GLY A 293 -13.54 12.31 6.43
CA GLY A 293 -14.86 12.53 7.04
C GLY A 293 -16.02 12.91 6.11
N LYS A 294 -15.81 13.02 4.79
CA LYS A 294 -16.88 13.17 3.79
C LYS A 294 -16.96 11.90 2.98
N VAL A 295 -17.92 11.04 3.28
CA VAL A 295 -18.21 9.91 2.41
C VAL A 295 -18.93 10.42 1.16
N ARG A 296 -18.70 9.79 0.00
CA ARG A 296 -19.83 9.23 -0.76
C ARG A 296 -19.49 8.25 -1.88
N GLU A 297 -18.32 8.30 -2.50
CA GLU A 297 -18.03 7.47 -3.69
C GLU A 297 -16.53 7.10 -3.77
N SER A 298 -16.21 5.90 -4.27
CA SER A 298 -14.82 5.52 -4.57
C SER A 298 -14.31 6.26 -5.82
N GLY A 299 -13.25 7.06 -5.67
CA GLY A 299 -12.57 7.72 -6.79
C GLY A 299 -11.94 6.70 -7.76
N VAL A 300 -11.42 5.59 -7.23
CA VAL A 300 -10.84 4.49 -8.03
C VAL A 300 -11.91 3.85 -8.90
N LEU A 301 -13.05 3.46 -8.33
CA LEU A 301 -14.11 2.82 -9.10
C LEU A 301 -14.77 3.79 -10.09
N ARG A 302 -14.89 5.08 -9.72
CA ARG A 302 -15.29 6.15 -10.63
C ARG A 302 -14.35 6.26 -11.83
N ALA A 303 -13.03 6.20 -11.61
CA ALA A 303 -12.03 6.23 -12.67
C ALA A 303 -12.13 4.99 -13.57
N MET A 304 -12.48 3.82 -13.00
CA MET A 304 -12.78 2.59 -13.74
C MET A 304 -14.15 2.59 -14.45
N GLY A 305 -14.89 3.71 -14.43
CA GLY A 305 -16.17 3.84 -15.14
C GLY A 305 -17.39 3.31 -14.38
N VAL A 306 -17.27 2.95 -13.09
CA VAL A 306 -18.42 2.59 -12.26
C VAL A 306 -19.26 3.84 -11.98
N ALA A 307 -20.58 3.73 -12.12
CA ALA A 307 -21.50 4.83 -11.84
C ALA A 307 -21.38 5.29 -10.38
N GLY A 308 -21.48 6.60 -10.13
CA GLY A 308 -21.27 7.20 -8.79
C GLY A 308 -22.04 6.52 -7.64
N PRO A 309 -23.36 6.30 -7.76
CA PRO A 309 -24.14 5.61 -6.72
C PRO A 309 -23.63 4.20 -6.40
N ASP A 310 -23.15 3.48 -7.41
CA ASP A 310 -22.61 2.13 -7.25
C ASP A 310 -21.20 2.17 -6.67
N ALA A 311 -20.36 3.13 -7.06
CA ALA A 311 -19.02 3.31 -6.51
C ALA A 311 -19.02 3.54 -4.98
N GLY A 312 -20.12 4.00 -4.39
CA GLY A 312 -20.34 4.08 -2.94
C GLY A 312 -20.72 2.76 -2.25
N CYS A 313 -20.86 1.67 -3.00
CA CYS A 313 -21.30 0.35 -2.53
C CYS A 313 -20.16 -0.69 -2.44
N ALA A 314 -18.91 -0.22 -2.47
CA ALA A 314 -17.73 -1.06 -2.42
C ALA A 314 -17.30 -1.40 -0.98
N LEU A 315 -16.92 -2.66 -0.78
CA LEU A 315 -16.29 -3.20 0.41
C LEU A 315 -14.94 -3.80 0.01
N ARG A 316 -13.89 -3.44 0.73
CA ARG A 316 -12.54 -3.98 0.57
C ARG A 316 -12.24 -4.94 1.72
N VAL A 317 -11.81 -6.14 1.34
CA VAL A 317 -11.24 -7.15 2.23
C VAL A 317 -9.76 -7.27 1.88
N SER A 318 -8.87 -7.14 2.87
CA SER A 318 -7.43 -7.30 2.67
C SER A 318 -6.76 -7.97 3.87
N PHE A 319 -6.00 -9.03 3.65
CA PHE A 319 -5.49 -9.88 4.72
C PHE A 319 -3.98 -10.16 4.58
N GLY A 320 -3.40 -10.98 5.46
CA GLY A 320 -1.97 -11.27 5.42
C GLY A 320 -1.61 -12.57 6.14
N GLY A 321 -0.32 -12.78 6.42
CA GLY A 321 0.23 -14.08 6.80
C GLY A 321 -0.32 -14.71 8.10
N THR A 322 -1.01 -13.94 8.94
CA THR A 322 -1.66 -14.45 10.17
C THR A 322 -3.14 -14.79 9.98
N THR A 323 -3.74 -14.47 8.83
CA THR A 323 -5.13 -14.80 8.52
C THR A 323 -5.23 -16.26 8.11
N THR A 324 -6.27 -16.96 8.57
CA THR A 324 -6.52 -18.36 8.24
C THR A 324 -7.64 -18.51 7.22
N LEU A 325 -7.74 -19.68 6.57
CA LEU A 325 -8.86 -19.98 5.68
C LEU A 325 -10.20 -19.98 6.44
N GLU A 326 -10.21 -20.49 7.67
CA GLU A 326 -11.38 -20.47 8.57
C GLU A 326 -11.86 -19.04 8.86
N ASP A 327 -10.92 -18.09 9.05
CA ASP A 327 -11.27 -16.69 9.22
C ASP A 327 -12.01 -16.12 8.00
N LEU A 328 -11.59 -16.51 6.78
CA LEU A 328 -12.22 -16.08 5.53
C LEU A 328 -13.57 -16.78 5.32
N ASP A 329 -13.70 -18.05 5.67
CA ASP A 329 -14.97 -18.78 5.63
C ASP A 329 -16.00 -18.14 6.57
N ARG A 330 -15.59 -17.83 7.81
CA ARG A 330 -16.46 -17.13 8.76
C ARG A 330 -16.84 -15.73 8.28
N PHE A 331 -15.92 -15.02 7.64
CA PHE A 331 -16.23 -13.72 7.02
C PHE A 331 -17.26 -13.89 5.91
N ALA A 332 -17.08 -14.86 5.02
CA ALA A 332 -18.01 -15.13 3.93
C ALA A 332 -19.41 -15.46 4.46
N ASP A 333 -19.52 -16.33 5.46
CA ASP A 333 -20.79 -16.68 6.11
C ASP A 333 -21.49 -15.44 6.70
N ALA A 334 -20.74 -14.62 7.43
CA ALA A 334 -21.26 -13.40 8.04
C ALA A 334 -21.74 -12.38 6.99
N TRP A 335 -20.95 -12.17 5.94
CA TRP A 335 -21.27 -11.25 4.85
C TRP A 335 -22.48 -11.72 4.05
N LEU A 336 -22.54 -13.00 3.67
CA LEU A 336 -23.67 -13.61 2.97
C LEU A 336 -24.96 -13.54 3.78
N ALA A 337 -24.90 -13.81 5.09
CA ALA A 337 -26.04 -13.66 5.98
C ALA A 337 -26.51 -12.21 6.09
N ALA A 338 -25.58 -11.24 6.13
CA ALA A 338 -25.91 -9.81 6.13
C ALA A 338 -26.54 -9.38 4.80
N ARG A 339 -26.02 -9.88 3.68
CA ARG A 339 -26.52 -9.62 2.33
C ARG A 339 -27.95 -10.13 2.17
N ALA A 340 -28.21 -11.37 2.57
CA ALA A 340 -29.55 -11.96 2.51
C ALA A 340 -30.58 -11.15 3.32
N ARG A 341 -30.20 -10.67 4.51
CA ARG A 341 -31.04 -9.77 5.33
C ARG A 341 -31.27 -8.42 4.65
N TRP A 342 -30.26 -7.87 3.97
CA TRP A 342 -30.40 -6.62 3.22
C TRP A 342 -31.31 -6.80 1.99
N GLN A 343 -31.11 -7.84 1.18
CA GLN A 343 -31.97 -8.18 0.02
C GLN A 343 -33.43 -8.38 0.43
N GLY A 344 -33.68 -9.12 1.52
CA GLY A 344 -35.04 -9.32 2.04
C GLY A 344 -35.74 -8.05 2.53
N LYS A 345 -35.00 -6.97 2.81
CA LYS A 345 -35.56 -5.63 3.11
C LYS A 345 -35.85 -4.80 1.86
N GLN A 346 -35.15 -5.07 0.75
CA GLN A 346 -35.36 -4.36 -0.53
C GLN A 346 -36.55 -4.93 -1.32
N GLY A 347 -36.87 -6.22 -1.13
CA GLY A 347 -38.03 -6.87 -1.75
C GLY A 347 -39.36 -6.63 -1.03
N ARG A 348 -39.40 -5.74 -0.03
CA ARG A 348 -40.61 -5.29 0.68
C ARG A 348 -40.86 -3.83 0.38
#